data_AF-A0A924M0U0-F1
#
_entry.id   AF-A0A924M0U0-F1
#
_cell.length_a   1.000
_cell.length_b   1.000
_cell.length_c   1.000
_cell.angle_alpha   90.00
_cell.angle_beta   90.00
_cell.angle_gamma   90.00
#
_symmetry.space_group_name_H-M   'P 1'
#
loop_
_entity.id
_entity.type
_entity.pdbx_description
1 polymer ?
#
loop_
_entity_poly.entity_id
_entity_poly.type
_entity_poly.pdbx_seq_one_letter_code
_entity_poly.pdbx_strand_id
1 'polypeptide(L)'
;MTNTLNFTFSDTIAGYVTSFDANTRTFVLKTTDGREFTAALKPQTYAYLMRNLGEPYLDATGQIDAMLEEGRYLYAYGVYYPETRGLTFEVQFFLFVGSKNGEFRFEKQDWWIKQLEQIARFYRKAQFGKGEIDYKNYRTTINLAGERSQDNYIQETDTISRLVYGFASAYMLTGDEDFLAVAEKGTEYLRGHMRFFDRDENIVYWYHGVKINGDREEKLFTSEFNDDFDAVPAYEQIYALAGPIQTYRVTGDPRILKDAELTIDLFDRFFLDKERGGYYSHLDPITLDPLSDSLGANKGKKNWNSVGDHAPAYLINLVLATGNERYTKFLEGTFDTITKHFPDYDNSPFVQEKFFEDWSPDRQHMWQQNRGVVGHNLKIAWNLMRMYGMMPKPEYEALARKIAEEMPKVGGDTQHGGWYDVMERSRAEGQDWNRYAFHDRKAWWQQEQGILAYLIMKGVLGDDDYLRLARESQSFYNAWFLDHDDGAVYFNTFANGMPYLLGTERFKGSHSMSMYHSSELCYLSAIYNNLLIFKKPMDFYFKPLPGGFEDNILRVSPDILPQGAVRISSVEIDGEAYTNFDADGLTVKLPETDLRVKVKVTLEPR
;
A
#
# COMPACT_ATOMS: atom_id res chain seq x y z
N MET A 1 36.07 -13.51 26.13
CA MET A 1 36.04 -12.04 26.02
C MET A 1 34.69 -11.68 25.43
N THR A 2 33.86 -10.96 26.17
CA THR A 2 32.62 -10.37 25.63
C THR A 2 33.01 -9.27 24.65
N ASN A 3 32.45 -9.30 23.44
CA ASN A 3 32.69 -8.25 22.45
C ASN A 3 31.94 -6.98 22.88
N THR A 4 32.64 -6.05 23.52
CA THR A 4 32.07 -4.77 23.97
C THR A 4 32.16 -3.73 22.86
N LEU A 5 31.06 -3.02 22.57
CA LEU A 5 31.04 -1.92 21.61
C LEU A 5 32.02 -0.81 22.02
N ASN A 6 33.10 -0.65 21.27
CA ASN A 6 34.19 0.29 21.54
C ASN A 6 34.49 1.23 20.36
N PHE A 7 33.51 1.45 19.49
CA PHE A 7 33.57 2.36 18.35
C PHE A 7 32.32 3.25 18.32
N THR A 8 32.40 4.36 17.60
CA THR A 8 31.31 5.32 17.44
C THR A 8 30.41 4.94 16.26
N PHE A 9 29.11 5.17 16.37
CA PHE A 9 28.16 4.98 15.27
C PHE A 9 26.98 5.95 15.39
N SER A 10 26.36 6.26 14.26
CA SER A 10 25.16 7.10 14.22
C SER A 10 23.91 6.25 14.25
N ASP A 11 22.87 6.73 14.93
CA ASP A 11 21.60 6.03 15.03
C ASP A 11 20.42 6.95 15.31
N THR A 12 19.20 6.41 15.17
CA THR A 12 17.94 7.09 15.51
C THR A 12 17.28 6.43 16.73
N ILE A 13 16.64 7.22 17.58
CA ILE A 13 15.72 6.72 18.60
C ILE A 13 14.38 7.41 18.40
N ALA A 14 13.33 6.62 18.23
CA ALA A 14 11.96 7.05 18.19
C ALA A 14 11.27 6.67 19.49
N GLY A 15 10.54 7.60 20.10
CA GLY A 15 9.86 7.30 21.35
C GLY A 15 9.24 8.50 22.03
N TYR A 16 8.74 8.24 23.23
CA TYR A 16 8.05 9.20 24.07
C TYR A 16 9.02 9.80 25.08
N VAL A 17 9.08 11.13 25.16
CA VAL A 17 9.85 11.81 26.20
C VAL A 17 9.31 11.43 27.57
N THR A 18 10.17 11.01 28.50
CA THR A 18 9.79 10.75 29.90
C THR A 18 10.34 11.80 30.85
N SER A 19 11.47 12.45 30.50
CA SER A 19 12.02 13.55 31.27
C SER A 19 13.00 14.41 30.45
N PHE A 20 13.19 15.66 30.86
CA PHE A 20 14.20 16.58 30.34
C PHE A 20 14.75 17.44 31.48
N ASP A 21 16.08 17.51 31.60
CA ASP A 21 16.80 18.38 32.53
C ASP A 21 17.55 19.46 31.74
N ALA A 22 17.05 20.69 31.83
CA ALA A 22 17.63 21.84 31.15
C ALA A 22 19.03 22.24 31.67
N ASN A 23 19.38 21.88 32.91
CA ASN A 23 20.68 22.23 33.49
C ASN A 23 21.79 21.33 32.94
N THR A 24 21.53 20.02 32.89
CA THR A 24 22.48 19.04 32.34
C THR A 24 22.34 18.89 30.82
N ARG A 25 21.28 19.46 30.24
CA ARG A 25 20.87 19.30 28.84
C ARG A 25 20.75 17.84 28.43
N THR A 26 20.15 17.05 29.31
CA THR A 26 19.88 15.62 29.09
C THR A 26 18.38 15.34 29.09
N PHE A 27 17.95 14.35 28.31
CA PHE A 27 16.56 13.91 28.25
C PHE A 27 16.49 12.38 28.15
N VAL A 28 15.31 11.83 28.43
CA VAL A 28 15.06 10.39 28.36
C VAL A 28 13.92 10.13 27.38
N LEU A 29 14.14 9.19 26.45
CA LEU A 29 13.11 8.64 25.57
C LEU A 29 12.77 7.22 25.99
N LYS A 30 11.47 6.91 26.02
CA LYS A 30 10.96 5.55 26.12
C LYS A 30 10.46 5.09 24.77
N THR A 31 11.10 4.04 24.25
CA THR A 31 10.75 3.37 23.00
C THR A 31 9.46 2.55 23.14
N THR A 32 8.90 2.09 22.01
CA THR A 32 7.64 1.34 21.96
C THR A 32 7.65 0.06 22.80
N ASP A 33 8.80 -0.61 22.88
CA ASP A 33 8.97 -1.83 23.72
C ASP A 33 9.28 -1.52 25.20
N GLY A 34 9.31 -0.24 25.56
CA GLY A 34 9.49 0.22 26.93
C GLY A 34 10.93 0.45 27.38
N ARG A 35 11.94 0.22 26.52
CA ARG A 35 13.34 0.58 26.85
C ARG A 35 13.50 2.10 26.95
N GLU A 36 14.25 2.53 27.96
CA GLU A 36 14.61 3.94 28.15
C GLU A 36 16.02 4.24 27.65
N PHE A 37 16.16 5.38 26.99
CA PHE A 37 17.42 5.87 26.45
C PHE A 37 17.67 7.28 26.97
N THR A 38 18.74 7.45 27.73
CA THR A 38 19.24 8.77 28.14
C THR A 38 20.14 9.34 27.06
N ALA A 39 19.89 10.58 26.68
CA ALA A 39 20.57 11.26 25.59
C ALA A 39 20.92 12.70 25.98
N ALA A 40 22.01 13.22 25.41
CA ALA A 40 22.50 14.56 25.67
C ALA A 40 22.32 15.48 24.45
N LEU A 41 22.01 16.74 24.72
CA LEU A 41 22.04 17.80 23.71
C LEU A 41 23.43 18.40 23.65
N LYS A 42 23.94 18.61 22.43
CA LYS A 42 25.19 19.32 22.17
C LYS A 42 24.90 20.73 21.63
N PRO A 43 25.88 21.65 21.62
CA PRO A 43 25.63 23.04 21.22
C PRO A 43 25.10 23.20 19.79
N GLN A 44 25.36 22.22 18.91
CA GLN A 44 24.91 22.21 17.51
C GLN A 44 23.67 21.34 17.27
N THR A 45 22.99 20.86 18.32
CA THR A 45 21.73 20.14 18.15
C THR A 45 20.68 21.09 17.56
N TYR A 46 20.08 20.69 16.44
CA TYR A 46 19.01 21.44 15.78
C TYR A 46 17.72 20.62 15.74
N ALA A 47 16.61 21.25 15.37
CA ALA A 47 15.34 20.54 15.28
C ALA A 47 14.44 21.10 14.20
N TYR A 48 13.54 20.27 13.72
CA TYR A 48 12.49 20.67 12.78
C TYR A 48 11.19 19.93 13.04
N LEU A 49 10.10 20.52 12.56
CA LEU A 49 8.80 19.85 12.51
C LEU A 49 8.73 18.96 11.28
N MET A 50 8.08 17.80 11.44
CA MET A 50 7.62 16.96 10.33
C MET A 50 6.90 17.83 9.30
N ARG A 51 7.14 17.60 8.00
CA ARG A 51 6.52 18.36 6.91
C ARG A 51 6.06 17.43 5.79
N ASN A 52 4.97 17.82 5.13
CA ASN A 52 4.46 17.05 3.99
C ASN A 52 5.26 17.35 2.71
N LEU A 53 5.02 16.59 1.65
CA LEU A 53 5.46 16.96 0.31
C LEU A 53 4.90 18.34 -0.07
N GLY A 54 5.73 19.17 -0.70
CA GLY A 54 5.37 20.55 -1.08
C GLY A 54 5.39 21.57 0.07
N GLU A 55 5.62 21.16 1.32
CA GLU A 55 5.77 22.08 2.45
C GLU A 55 7.23 22.53 2.63
N PRO A 56 7.47 23.81 3.03
CA PRO A 56 8.81 24.30 3.32
C PRO A 56 9.40 23.67 4.58
N TYR A 57 10.72 23.84 4.78
CA TYR A 57 11.38 23.45 6.03
C TYR A 57 10.82 24.29 7.20
N LEU A 58 10.55 23.63 8.33
CA LEU A 58 9.98 24.25 9.52
C LEU A 58 10.95 24.10 10.68
N ASP A 59 11.79 25.11 10.89
CA ASP A 59 12.76 25.11 11.99
C ASP A 59 12.07 25.12 13.36
N ALA A 60 12.56 24.27 14.27
CA ALA A 60 12.14 24.19 15.66
C ALA A 60 13.32 24.30 16.63
N THR A 61 14.50 24.70 16.15
CA THR A 61 15.75 24.67 16.91
C THR A 61 15.68 25.55 18.16
N GLY A 62 15.10 26.75 18.03
CA GLY A 62 14.93 27.67 19.17
C GLY A 62 13.90 27.22 20.21
N GLN A 63 13.16 26.13 19.95
CA GLN A 63 12.07 25.65 20.80
C GLN A 63 12.36 24.30 21.46
N ILE A 64 13.53 23.69 21.22
CA ILE A 64 13.87 22.34 21.71
C ILE A 64 13.53 22.14 23.19
N ASP A 65 14.00 23.04 24.06
CA ASP A 65 13.81 22.93 25.51
C ASP A 65 12.32 22.94 25.91
N ALA A 66 11.51 23.76 25.23
CA ALA A 66 10.07 23.82 25.44
C ALA A 66 9.32 22.65 24.77
N MET A 67 9.94 21.97 23.81
CA MET A 67 9.34 20.87 23.06
C MET A 67 9.66 19.49 23.64
N LEU A 68 10.67 19.35 24.49
CA LEU A 68 10.98 18.13 25.22
C LEU A 68 10.05 17.95 26.44
N GLU A 69 8.75 17.87 26.16
CA GLU A 69 7.68 17.67 27.14
C GLU A 69 7.35 16.19 27.32
N GLU A 70 7.09 15.75 28.57
CA GLU A 70 6.70 14.39 28.90
C GLU A 70 5.50 13.91 28.06
N GLY A 71 5.58 12.67 27.54
CA GLY A 71 4.57 12.05 26.69
C GLY A 71 4.64 12.45 25.21
N ARG A 72 5.54 13.36 24.81
CA ARG A 72 5.67 13.73 23.39
C ARG A 72 6.43 12.67 22.61
N TYR A 73 5.85 12.20 21.50
CA TYR A 73 6.53 11.33 20.55
C TYR A 73 7.41 12.13 19.57
N LEU A 74 8.67 11.71 19.41
CA LEU A 74 9.65 12.35 18.52
C LEU A 74 10.70 11.38 18.01
N TYR A 75 11.51 11.83 17.05
CA TYR A 75 12.74 11.16 16.61
C TYR A 75 13.96 11.96 17.03
N ALA A 76 14.96 11.28 17.59
CA ALA A 76 16.28 11.82 17.91
C ALA A 76 17.33 11.07 17.10
N TYR A 77 18.00 11.74 16.15
CA TYR A 77 19.13 11.18 15.42
C TYR A 77 20.43 11.74 15.99
N GLY A 78 21.42 10.89 16.23
CA GLY A 78 22.64 11.27 16.92
C GLY A 78 23.78 10.27 16.76
N VAL A 79 24.83 10.44 17.58
CA VAL A 79 26.02 9.58 17.58
C VAL A 79 26.20 8.97 18.96
N TYR A 80 26.44 7.66 19.00
CA TYR A 80 26.88 6.96 20.20
C TYR A 80 28.40 7.03 20.35
N TYR A 81 28.86 7.40 21.55
CA TYR A 81 30.26 7.42 21.93
C TYR A 81 30.53 6.39 23.04
N PRO A 82 31.54 5.51 22.87
CA PRO A 82 31.98 4.61 23.91
C PRO A 82 32.77 5.38 24.98
N GLU A 83 32.24 5.40 26.20
CA GLU A 83 32.80 6.09 27.35
C GLU A 83 33.09 5.12 28.50
N THR A 84 33.83 5.59 29.51
CA THR A 84 34.25 4.76 30.66
C THR A 84 33.05 4.13 31.41
N ARG A 85 31.87 4.78 31.35
CA ARG A 85 30.64 4.35 32.05
C ARG A 85 29.62 3.68 31.12
N GLY A 86 29.95 3.42 29.86
CA GLY A 86 29.03 2.86 28.86
C GLY A 86 28.93 3.73 27.62
N LEU A 87 27.84 3.61 26.87
CA LEU A 87 27.60 4.43 25.68
C LEU A 87 26.90 5.74 26.06
N THR A 88 27.39 6.86 25.53
CA THR A 88 26.72 8.17 25.59
C THR A 88 26.10 8.47 24.22
N PHE A 89 24.82 8.83 24.16
CA PHE A 89 24.15 9.25 22.92
C PHE A 89 24.05 10.77 22.84
N GLU A 90 24.73 11.39 21.88
CA GLU A 90 24.62 12.83 21.63
C GLU A 90 23.76 13.12 20.40
N VAL A 91 22.69 13.88 20.60
CA VAL A 91 21.71 14.16 19.54
C VAL A 91 22.26 15.19 18.56
N GLN A 92 22.22 14.85 17.27
CA GLN A 92 22.50 15.77 16.18
C GLN A 92 21.25 16.58 15.82
N PHE A 93 20.10 15.93 15.66
CA PHE A 93 18.86 16.63 15.40
C PHE A 93 17.63 15.91 15.95
N PHE A 94 16.57 16.69 16.18
CA PHE A 94 15.22 16.19 16.42
C PHE A 94 14.30 16.39 15.22
N LEU A 95 13.41 15.42 15.01
CA LEU A 95 12.21 15.58 14.20
C LEU A 95 11.00 15.46 15.12
N PHE A 96 10.30 16.58 15.31
CA PHE A 96 9.05 16.62 16.07
C PHE A 96 7.85 16.35 15.16
N VAL A 97 7.01 15.41 15.56
CA VAL A 97 5.86 14.96 14.74
C VAL A 97 4.69 15.96 14.75
N GLY A 98 4.67 16.85 15.74
CA GLY A 98 3.65 17.89 15.95
C GLY A 98 4.24 19.14 16.58
N SER A 99 3.50 20.25 16.51
CA SER A 99 3.90 21.50 17.17
C SER A 99 3.63 21.47 18.68
N LYS A 100 2.63 20.69 19.08
CA LYS A 100 2.22 20.48 20.48
C LYS A 100 2.30 19.01 20.87
N ASN A 101 2.37 18.75 22.17
CA ASN A 101 2.24 17.39 22.69
C ASN A 101 0.87 16.79 22.33
N GLY A 102 0.85 15.51 21.96
CA GLY A 102 -0.32 14.81 21.46
C GLY A 102 -0.80 15.19 20.06
N GLU A 103 -0.18 16.18 19.39
CA GLU A 103 -0.48 16.53 18.00
C GLU A 103 0.34 15.65 17.04
N PHE A 104 -0.33 15.06 16.05
CA PHE A 104 0.31 14.40 14.92
C PHE A 104 -0.09 15.13 13.65
N ARG A 105 0.86 15.76 12.95
CA ARG A 105 0.52 16.63 11.80
C ARG A 105 -0.23 15.90 10.68
N PHE A 106 0.02 14.61 10.51
CA PHE A 106 -0.64 13.76 9.50
C PHE A 106 -2.10 13.40 9.81
N GLU A 107 -2.62 13.80 10.98
CA GLU A 107 -4.05 13.66 11.33
C GLU A 107 -4.89 14.87 10.89
N LYS A 108 -4.26 15.88 10.27
CA LYS A 108 -4.96 16.96 9.58
C LYS A 108 -5.76 16.37 8.41
N GLN A 109 -6.99 16.85 8.25
CA GLN A 109 -7.99 16.24 7.36
C GLN A 109 -7.51 16.13 5.90
N ASP A 110 -6.75 17.13 5.45
CA ASP A 110 -6.26 17.28 4.09
C ASP A 110 -4.80 16.80 3.90
N TRP A 111 -4.15 16.28 4.95
CA TRP A 111 -2.73 15.88 4.88
C TRP A 111 -2.48 14.85 3.78
N TRP A 112 -3.21 13.75 3.83
CA TRP A 112 -3.04 12.63 2.90
C TRP A 112 -3.56 12.97 1.49
N ILE A 113 -4.59 13.83 1.39
CA ILE A 113 -5.09 14.34 0.10
C ILE A 113 -4.02 15.17 -0.60
N LYS A 114 -3.40 16.12 0.12
CA LYS A 114 -2.31 16.95 -0.41
C LYS A 114 -1.07 16.12 -0.74
N GLN A 115 -0.75 15.12 0.07
CA GLN A 115 0.37 14.22 -0.22
C GLN A 115 0.14 13.44 -1.52
N LEU A 116 -1.07 12.87 -1.70
CA LEU A 116 -1.45 12.19 -2.93
C LEU A 116 -1.36 13.12 -4.14
N GLU A 117 -1.84 14.37 -4.01
CA GLU A 117 -1.75 15.35 -5.08
C GLU A 117 -0.29 15.59 -5.48
N GLN A 118 0.62 15.81 -4.52
CA GLN A 118 2.05 16.02 -4.83
C GLN A 118 2.69 14.80 -5.50
N ILE A 119 2.38 13.59 -5.03
CA ILE A 119 2.85 12.34 -5.65
C ILE A 119 2.31 12.23 -7.08
N ALA A 120 1.01 12.48 -7.29
CA ALA A 120 0.38 12.43 -8.60
C ALA A 120 1.03 13.42 -9.58
N ARG A 121 1.28 14.66 -9.13
CA ARG A 121 1.97 15.68 -9.94
C ARG A 121 3.40 15.29 -10.29
N PHE A 122 4.13 14.65 -9.36
CA PHE A 122 5.46 14.10 -9.65
C PHE A 122 5.39 13.08 -10.79
N TYR A 123 4.55 12.05 -10.68
CA TYR A 123 4.46 11.02 -11.71
C TYR A 123 3.90 11.54 -13.04
N ARG A 124 2.97 12.49 -12.99
CA ARG A 124 2.45 13.18 -14.19
C ARG A 124 3.61 13.85 -14.93
N LYS A 125 4.43 14.62 -14.21
CA LYS A 125 5.59 15.31 -14.78
C LYS A 125 6.64 14.30 -15.26
N ALA A 126 6.97 13.29 -14.46
CA ALA A 126 8.00 12.30 -14.77
C ALA A 126 7.66 11.51 -16.05
N GLN A 127 6.40 11.06 -16.18
CA GLN A 127 5.96 10.25 -17.32
C GLN A 127 5.60 11.07 -18.56
N PHE A 128 5.00 12.26 -18.40
CA PHE A 128 4.37 12.96 -19.53
C PHE A 128 4.75 14.45 -19.63
N GLY A 129 5.59 14.96 -18.73
CA GLY A 129 5.97 16.38 -18.70
C GLY A 129 4.78 17.29 -18.43
N LYS A 130 4.71 18.43 -19.14
CA LYS A 130 3.57 19.38 -19.14
C LYS A 130 2.71 19.28 -20.40
N GLY A 131 3.12 18.48 -21.37
CA GLY A 131 2.47 18.35 -22.67
C GLY A 131 1.29 17.39 -22.64
N GLU A 132 0.90 16.90 -23.81
CA GLU A 132 -0.14 15.88 -23.93
C GLU A 132 0.28 14.57 -23.23
N ILE A 133 -0.69 13.93 -22.59
CA ILE A 133 -0.54 12.57 -22.04
C ILE A 133 -0.55 11.58 -23.19
N ASP A 134 0.59 10.93 -23.43
CA ASP A 134 0.75 9.84 -24.39
C ASP A 134 1.50 8.68 -23.74
N TYR A 135 0.81 7.55 -23.57
CA TYR A 135 1.35 6.35 -22.93
C TYR A 135 2.41 5.62 -23.76
N LYS A 136 2.58 5.94 -25.05
CA LYS A 136 3.79 5.50 -25.79
C LYS A 136 5.07 6.04 -25.15
N ASN A 137 4.99 7.17 -24.45
CA ASN A 137 6.10 7.78 -23.74
C ASN A 137 6.26 7.28 -22.29
N TYR A 138 5.36 6.43 -21.80
CA TYR A 138 5.48 5.83 -20.47
C TYR A 138 6.78 5.02 -20.35
N ARG A 139 7.40 5.02 -19.17
CA ARG A 139 8.50 4.10 -18.84
C ARG A 139 8.21 3.42 -17.52
N THR A 140 8.46 2.12 -17.46
CA THR A 140 8.49 1.39 -16.19
C THR A 140 9.60 1.93 -15.29
N THR A 141 10.80 2.16 -15.83
CA THR A 141 11.93 2.69 -15.06
C THR A 141 11.98 4.21 -15.07
N ILE A 142 11.97 4.82 -13.87
CA ILE A 142 12.16 6.26 -13.64
C ILE A 142 13.24 6.44 -12.57
N ASN A 143 14.26 7.25 -12.84
CA ASN A 143 15.33 7.50 -11.88
C ASN A 143 14.87 8.38 -10.69
N LEU A 144 15.79 8.66 -9.75
CA LEU A 144 15.49 9.43 -8.55
C LEU A 144 14.87 10.80 -8.84
N ALA A 145 15.39 11.51 -9.84
CA ALA A 145 14.96 12.85 -10.25
C ALA A 145 13.74 12.87 -11.18
N GLY A 146 13.13 11.70 -11.45
CA GLY A 146 11.98 11.61 -12.36
C GLY A 146 12.33 11.49 -13.84
N GLU A 147 13.60 11.24 -14.19
CA GLU A 147 14.02 11.10 -15.59
C GLU A 147 13.83 9.68 -16.12
N ARG A 148 13.61 9.61 -17.43
CA ARG A 148 13.26 8.41 -18.18
C ARG A 148 14.37 8.00 -19.12
N SER A 149 14.55 6.69 -19.33
CA SER A 149 15.36 6.22 -20.45
C SER A 149 14.75 6.69 -21.78
N GLN A 150 15.61 7.11 -22.71
CA GLN A 150 15.18 7.61 -24.01
C GLN A 150 14.94 6.47 -25.00
N ASP A 151 15.81 5.46 -24.99
CA ASP A 151 15.80 4.35 -25.95
C ASP A 151 15.66 2.98 -25.25
N ASN A 152 15.12 2.00 -25.98
CA ASN A 152 14.99 0.58 -25.63
C ASN A 152 14.49 0.32 -24.20
N TYR A 153 13.17 0.15 -24.07
CA TYR A 153 12.53 -0.01 -22.77
C TYR A 153 11.38 -0.99 -22.84
N ILE A 154 11.04 -1.53 -21.68
CA ILE A 154 9.84 -2.32 -21.47
C ILE A 154 8.80 -1.41 -20.81
N GLN A 155 7.56 -1.57 -21.27
CA GLN A 155 6.38 -1.01 -20.64
C GLN A 155 5.59 -2.18 -20.07
N GLU A 156 5.66 -2.35 -18.76
CA GLU A 156 5.04 -3.47 -18.06
C GLU A 156 3.58 -3.16 -17.75
N THR A 157 2.72 -4.16 -17.93
CA THR A 157 1.27 -4.03 -17.77
C THR A 157 0.88 -3.69 -16.34
N ASP A 158 1.45 -4.39 -15.36
CA ASP A 158 1.16 -4.20 -13.95
C ASP A 158 1.60 -2.81 -13.48
N THR A 159 2.75 -2.31 -13.92
CA THR A 159 3.26 -0.99 -13.53
C THR A 159 2.45 0.17 -14.12
N ILE A 160 1.93 0.01 -15.35
CA ILE A 160 0.97 0.94 -15.95
C ILE A 160 -0.35 0.90 -15.20
N SER A 161 -0.89 -0.29 -14.94
CA SER A 161 -2.16 -0.43 -14.21
C SER A 161 -2.07 0.17 -12.80
N ARG A 162 -0.95 -0.05 -12.12
CA ARG A 162 -0.61 0.60 -10.83
C ARG A 162 -0.54 2.12 -10.90
N LEU A 163 -0.02 2.67 -12.00
CA LEU A 163 -0.02 4.12 -12.23
C LEU A 163 -1.46 4.64 -12.40
N VAL A 164 -2.24 3.96 -13.23
CA VAL A 164 -3.65 4.29 -13.50
C VAL A 164 -4.47 4.28 -12.21
N TYR A 165 -4.30 3.28 -11.34
CA TYR A 165 -4.95 3.23 -10.03
C TYR A 165 -4.68 4.51 -9.24
N GLY A 166 -3.41 4.92 -9.16
CA GLY A 166 -3.03 6.10 -8.37
C GLY A 166 -3.66 7.39 -8.89
N PHE A 167 -3.76 7.55 -10.21
CA PHE A 167 -4.42 8.71 -10.80
C PHE A 167 -5.95 8.69 -10.67
N ALA A 168 -6.59 7.53 -10.79
CA ALA A 168 -8.02 7.39 -10.56
C ALA A 168 -8.39 7.68 -9.09
N SER A 169 -7.60 7.18 -8.15
CA SER A 169 -7.73 7.47 -6.71
C SER A 169 -7.45 8.94 -6.38
N ALA A 170 -6.46 9.56 -7.04
CA ALA A 170 -6.19 10.99 -6.89
C ALA A 170 -7.37 11.83 -7.40
N TYR A 171 -7.92 11.52 -8.57
CA TYR A 171 -9.14 12.18 -9.06
C TYR A 171 -10.29 12.04 -8.06
N MET A 172 -10.51 10.84 -7.52
CA MET A 172 -11.61 10.61 -6.60
C MET A 172 -11.53 11.49 -5.35
N LEU A 173 -10.33 11.87 -4.88
CA LEU A 173 -10.16 12.76 -3.72
C LEU A 173 -10.06 14.25 -4.05
N THR A 174 -9.66 14.62 -5.27
CA THR A 174 -9.37 16.03 -5.61
C THR A 174 -10.33 16.62 -6.64
N GLY A 175 -10.97 15.78 -7.46
CA GLY A 175 -11.76 16.18 -8.61
C GLY A 175 -10.93 16.81 -9.73
N ASP A 176 -9.60 16.61 -9.74
CA ASP A 176 -8.69 17.20 -10.75
C ASP A 176 -8.73 16.45 -12.08
N GLU A 177 -9.24 17.10 -13.11
CA GLU A 177 -9.47 16.51 -14.43
C GLU A 177 -8.19 16.06 -15.16
N ASP A 178 -7.01 16.62 -14.85
CA ASP A 178 -5.73 16.12 -15.43
C ASP A 178 -5.43 14.72 -14.89
N PHE A 179 -5.74 14.44 -13.62
CA PHE A 179 -5.57 13.10 -13.04
C PHE A 179 -6.52 12.09 -13.68
N LEU A 180 -7.79 12.46 -13.90
CA LEU A 180 -8.72 11.58 -14.61
C LEU A 180 -8.26 11.30 -16.04
N ALA A 181 -7.79 12.33 -16.75
CA ALA A 181 -7.28 12.16 -18.11
C ALA A 181 -6.09 11.18 -18.18
N VAL A 182 -5.20 11.19 -17.18
CA VAL A 182 -4.10 10.21 -17.10
C VAL A 182 -4.64 8.79 -16.87
N ALA A 183 -5.62 8.61 -15.98
CA ALA A 183 -6.20 7.31 -15.68
C ALA A 183 -6.96 6.72 -16.89
N GLU A 184 -7.79 7.52 -17.56
CA GLU A 184 -8.57 7.06 -18.73
C GLU A 184 -7.66 6.71 -19.92
N LYS A 185 -6.69 7.58 -20.24
CA LYS A 185 -5.73 7.31 -21.32
C LYS A 185 -4.86 6.08 -21.05
N GLY A 186 -4.49 5.86 -19.78
CA GLY A 186 -3.72 4.67 -19.40
C GLY A 186 -4.54 3.40 -19.47
N THR A 187 -5.80 3.45 -19.04
CA THR A 187 -6.74 2.34 -19.19
C THR A 187 -6.94 2.00 -20.67
N GLU A 188 -7.11 3.01 -21.54
CA GLU A 188 -7.28 2.74 -22.96
C GLU A 188 -6.01 2.20 -23.61
N TYR A 189 -4.83 2.66 -23.16
CA TYR A 189 -3.55 2.11 -23.58
C TYR A 189 -3.43 0.62 -23.19
N LEU A 190 -3.75 0.27 -21.94
CA LEU A 190 -3.79 -1.13 -21.49
C LEU A 190 -4.74 -1.96 -22.36
N ARG A 191 -5.97 -1.50 -22.60
CA ARG A 191 -6.97 -2.21 -23.39
C ARG A 191 -6.59 -2.36 -24.86
N GLY A 192 -5.89 -1.38 -25.43
CA GLY A 192 -5.46 -1.37 -26.83
C GLY A 192 -4.18 -2.14 -27.09
N HIS A 193 -3.25 -2.15 -26.13
CA HIS A 193 -1.91 -2.71 -26.33
C HIS A 193 -1.60 -3.93 -25.44
N MET A 194 -2.09 -4.01 -24.20
CA MET A 194 -1.73 -5.07 -23.27
C MET A 194 -2.74 -6.21 -23.21
N ARG A 195 -4.00 -5.90 -23.49
CA ARG A 195 -5.10 -6.87 -23.46
C ARG A 195 -5.05 -7.81 -24.66
N PHE A 196 -5.08 -9.11 -24.41
CA PHE A 196 -5.40 -10.12 -25.40
C PHE A 196 -6.78 -10.71 -25.13
N PHE A 197 -7.63 -10.68 -26.15
CA PHE A 197 -8.93 -11.34 -26.11
C PHE A 197 -8.83 -12.66 -26.88
N ASP A 198 -8.84 -13.76 -26.15
CA ASP A 198 -8.93 -15.09 -26.74
C ASP A 198 -10.38 -15.34 -27.15
N ARG A 199 -10.62 -15.49 -28.47
CA ARG A 199 -11.96 -15.70 -29.01
C ARG A 199 -12.45 -17.13 -28.87
N ASP A 200 -11.53 -18.09 -28.88
CA ASP A 200 -11.87 -19.51 -28.83
C ASP A 200 -12.23 -19.87 -27.39
N GLU A 201 -11.47 -19.34 -26.44
CA GLU A 201 -11.74 -19.52 -25.02
C GLU A 201 -12.73 -18.47 -24.47
N ASN A 202 -12.97 -17.35 -25.16
CA ASN A 202 -13.79 -16.25 -24.66
C ASN A 202 -13.34 -15.77 -23.27
N ILE A 203 -12.04 -15.47 -23.16
CA ILE A 203 -11.40 -14.94 -21.95
C ILE A 203 -10.51 -13.75 -22.32
N VAL A 204 -10.14 -12.97 -21.31
CA VAL A 204 -9.09 -11.97 -21.43
C VAL A 204 -7.90 -12.41 -20.59
N TYR A 205 -6.72 -12.39 -21.21
CA TYR A 205 -5.46 -12.34 -20.49
C TYR A 205 -4.70 -11.07 -20.88
N TRP A 206 -3.78 -10.66 -20.03
CA TRP A 206 -2.96 -9.48 -20.20
C TRP A 206 -1.52 -9.89 -20.42
N TYR A 207 -0.90 -9.38 -21.48
CA TYR A 207 0.53 -9.54 -21.72
C TYR A 207 1.34 -9.05 -20.52
N HIS A 208 2.48 -9.66 -20.26
CA HIS A 208 3.44 -9.15 -19.28
C HIS A 208 3.80 -7.69 -19.57
N GLY A 209 4.06 -7.37 -20.84
CA GLY A 209 4.27 -6.01 -21.28
C GLY A 209 4.56 -5.90 -22.77
N VAL A 210 5.05 -4.73 -23.17
CA VAL A 210 5.59 -4.51 -24.51
C VAL A 210 7.01 -3.99 -24.44
N LYS A 211 7.86 -4.56 -25.29
CA LYS A 211 9.22 -4.07 -25.51
C LYS A 211 9.22 -3.13 -26.70
N ILE A 212 9.72 -1.91 -26.47
CA ILE A 212 9.82 -0.88 -27.49
C ILE A 212 11.28 -0.73 -27.91
N ASN A 213 11.56 -0.97 -29.20
CA ASN A 213 12.87 -0.77 -29.82
C ASN A 213 12.73 0.18 -31.01
N GLY A 214 13.00 1.48 -30.79
CA GLY A 214 12.66 2.53 -31.76
C GLY A 214 11.16 2.57 -32.02
N ASP A 215 10.76 2.45 -33.29
CA ASP A 215 9.34 2.42 -33.70
C ASP A 215 8.71 1.01 -33.64
N ARG A 216 9.47 0.00 -33.20
CA ARG A 216 9.04 -1.40 -33.22
C ARG A 216 8.54 -1.83 -31.84
N GLU A 217 7.35 -2.41 -31.81
CA GLU A 217 6.71 -2.95 -30.61
C GLU A 217 6.70 -4.48 -30.68
N GLU A 218 7.19 -5.12 -29.62
CA GLU A 218 7.19 -6.57 -29.42
C GLU A 218 6.36 -6.91 -28.18
N LYS A 219 5.37 -7.80 -28.34
CA LYS A 219 4.53 -8.27 -27.22
C LYS A 219 5.29 -9.30 -26.41
N LEU A 220 5.36 -9.10 -25.11
CA LEU A 220 5.93 -10.06 -24.16
C LEU A 220 4.75 -10.86 -23.60
N PHE A 221 4.56 -12.08 -24.11
CA PHE A 221 3.40 -12.90 -23.75
C PHE A 221 3.50 -13.38 -22.31
N THR A 222 4.63 -13.98 -21.97
CA THR A 222 4.96 -14.55 -20.67
C THR A 222 5.65 -13.53 -19.78
N SER A 223 5.63 -13.80 -18.47
CA SER A 223 6.40 -13.01 -17.52
C SER A 223 7.89 -12.99 -17.84
N GLU A 224 8.50 -11.83 -17.65
CA GLU A 224 9.96 -11.65 -17.64
C GLU A 224 10.50 -11.55 -16.20
N PHE A 225 9.67 -11.76 -15.17
CA PHE A 225 10.11 -11.75 -13.78
C PHE A 225 10.78 -13.07 -13.43
N ASN A 226 11.85 -12.99 -12.66
CA ASN A 226 12.69 -14.17 -12.40
C ASN A 226 11.91 -15.33 -11.74
N ASP A 227 10.99 -15.04 -10.82
CA ASP A 227 10.22 -16.07 -10.13
C ASP A 227 9.05 -16.62 -10.96
N ASP A 228 8.61 -15.86 -11.97
CA ASP A 228 7.41 -16.15 -12.77
C ASP A 228 7.76 -16.45 -14.24
N PHE A 229 9.06 -16.52 -14.56
CA PHE A 229 9.62 -16.50 -15.91
C PHE A 229 9.01 -17.58 -16.80
N ASP A 230 8.66 -17.19 -18.04
CA ASP A 230 8.10 -18.08 -19.07
C ASP A 230 6.74 -18.72 -18.68
N ALA A 231 6.02 -18.10 -17.75
CA ALA A 231 4.67 -18.50 -17.35
C ALA A 231 3.66 -17.35 -17.46
N VAL A 232 2.37 -17.68 -17.24
CA VAL A 232 1.30 -16.71 -16.99
C VAL A 232 0.99 -16.71 -15.49
N PRO A 233 1.59 -15.80 -14.68
CA PRO A 233 1.33 -15.73 -13.26
C PRO A 233 -0.03 -15.07 -12.96
N ALA A 234 -0.78 -15.63 -12.00
CA ALA A 234 -2.04 -15.05 -11.52
C ALA A 234 -1.83 -13.60 -11.04
N TYR A 235 -0.70 -13.34 -10.37
CA TYR A 235 -0.33 -12.04 -9.83
C TYR A 235 -0.36 -10.92 -10.87
N GLU A 236 0.25 -11.12 -12.03
CA GLU A 236 0.27 -10.10 -13.09
C GLU A 236 -1.13 -9.84 -13.65
N GLN A 237 -1.93 -10.89 -13.81
CA GLN A 237 -3.32 -10.77 -14.28
C GLN A 237 -4.19 -10.02 -13.27
N ILE A 238 -3.99 -10.27 -11.97
CA ILE A 238 -4.66 -9.56 -10.87
C ILE A 238 -4.31 -8.07 -10.90
N TYR A 239 -3.02 -7.74 -10.98
CA TYR A 239 -2.57 -6.35 -10.97
C TYR A 239 -2.86 -5.62 -12.29
N ALA A 240 -3.03 -6.33 -13.42
CA ALA A 240 -3.52 -5.73 -14.66
C ALA A 240 -4.90 -5.09 -14.48
N LEU A 241 -5.75 -5.62 -13.58
CA LEU A 241 -7.09 -5.09 -13.30
C LEU A 241 -7.11 -3.91 -12.31
N ALA A 242 -6.03 -3.64 -11.58
CA ALA A 242 -6.04 -2.67 -10.47
C ALA A 242 -6.45 -1.26 -10.90
N GLY A 243 -5.75 -0.71 -11.90
CA GLY A 243 -6.04 0.60 -12.47
C GLY A 243 -7.36 0.67 -13.22
N PRO A 244 -7.64 -0.26 -14.16
CA PRO A 244 -8.90 -0.29 -14.88
C PRO A 244 -10.11 -0.30 -13.94
N ILE A 245 -10.16 -1.17 -12.93
CA ILE A 245 -11.32 -1.24 -12.03
C ILE A 245 -11.47 0.02 -11.18
N GLN A 246 -10.39 0.63 -10.71
CA GLN A 246 -10.47 1.92 -10.01
C GLN A 246 -10.94 3.04 -10.95
N THR A 247 -10.58 2.98 -12.23
CA THR A 247 -11.10 3.89 -13.27
C THR A 247 -12.59 3.63 -13.52
N TYR A 248 -13.04 2.38 -13.55
CA TYR A 248 -14.44 2.01 -13.67
C TYR A 248 -15.28 2.55 -12.50
N ARG A 249 -14.76 2.53 -11.27
CA ARG A 249 -15.44 3.17 -10.12
C ARG A 249 -15.71 4.66 -10.35
N VAL A 250 -14.85 5.34 -11.09
CA VAL A 250 -14.98 6.77 -11.39
C VAL A 250 -15.89 7.02 -12.60
N THR A 251 -15.76 6.23 -13.66
CA THR A 251 -16.31 6.54 -14.99
C THR A 251 -17.47 5.64 -15.42
N GLY A 252 -17.64 4.48 -14.80
CA GLY A 252 -18.62 3.48 -15.22
C GLY A 252 -18.40 2.98 -16.65
N ASP A 253 -17.18 3.02 -17.21
CA ASP A 253 -16.96 2.53 -18.58
C ASP A 253 -17.27 1.01 -18.68
N PRO A 254 -18.35 0.61 -19.39
CA PRO A 254 -18.79 -0.78 -19.42
C PRO A 254 -17.78 -1.69 -20.12
N ARG A 255 -16.88 -1.12 -20.93
CA ARG A 255 -15.82 -1.88 -21.59
C ARG A 255 -14.77 -2.38 -20.60
N ILE A 256 -14.54 -1.64 -19.52
CA ILE A 256 -13.66 -2.07 -18.43
C ILE A 256 -14.30 -3.23 -17.67
N LEU A 257 -15.58 -3.11 -17.31
CA LEU A 257 -16.31 -4.17 -16.62
C LEU A 257 -16.26 -5.48 -17.42
N LYS A 258 -16.51 -5.40 -18.72
CA LYS A 258 -16.42 -6.57 -19.61
C LYS A 258 -15.03 -7.21 -19.61
N ASP A 259 -13.97 -6.41 -19.65
CA ASP A 259 -12.60 -6.94 -19.62
C ASP A 259 -12.30 -7.63 -18.29
N ALA A 260 -12.80 -7.08 -17.17
CA ALA A 260 -12.66 -7.72 -15.86
C ALA A 260 -13.46 -9.02 -15.74
N GLU A 261 -14.69 -9.07 -16.26
CA GLU A 261 -15.50 -10.29 -16.32
C GLU A 261 -14.78 -11.41 -17.07
N LEU A 262 -14.25 -11.10 -18.25
CA LEU A 262 -13.51 -12.08 -19.07
C LEU A 262 -12.16 -12.49 -18.44
N THR A 263 -11.54 -11.62 -17.63
CA THR A 263 -10.33 -11.96 -16.86
C THR A 263 -10.67 -12.83 -15.64
N ILE A 264 -11.83 -12.60 -15.00
CA ILE A 264 -12.32 -13.47 -13.93
C ILE A 264 -12.68 -14.85 -14.48
N ASP A 265 -13.24 -14.92 -15.68
CA ASP A 265 -13.48 -16.21 -16.34
C ASP A 265 -12.17 -16.97 -16.65
N LEU A 266 -11.05 -16.29 -16.93
CA LEU A 266 -9.72 -16.91 -16.96
C LEU A 266 -9.36 -17.51 -15.59
N PHE A 267 -9.55 -16.76 -14.50
CA PHE A 267 -9.29 -17.26 -13.14
C PHE A 267 -10.14 -18.49 -12.79
N ASP A 268 -11.46 -18.40 -12.98
CA ASP A 268 -12.42 -19.46 -12.61
C ASP A 268 -12.23 -20.75 -13.42
N ARG A 269 -11.71 -20.64 -14.64
CA ARG A 269 -11.57 -21.79 -15.55
C ARG A 269 -10.22 -22.48 -15.44
N PHE A 270 -9.14 -21.70 -15.34
CA PHE A 270 -7.79 -22.22 -15.49
C PHE A 270 -6.95 -22.12 -14.21
N PHE A 271 -7.15 -21.09 -13.38
CA PHE A 271 -6.42 -20.95 -12.11
C PHE A 271 -7.13 -21.60 -10.93
N LEU A 272 -8.47 -21.63 -10.90
CA LEU A 272 -9.24 -22.18 -9.79
C LEU A 272 -9.04 -23.70 -9.68
N ASP A 273 -8.54 -24.14 -8.52
CA ASP A 273 -8.54 -25.56 -8.17
C ASP A 273 -9.93 -25.97 -7.69
N LYS A 274 -10.71 -26.58 -8.58
CA LYS A 274 -12.08 -27.02 -8.31
C LYS A 274 -12.15 -28.24 -7.37
N GLU A 275 -11.05 -28.96 -7.18
CA GLU A 275 -11.01 -30.14 -6.32
C GLU A 275 -10.65 -29.78 -4.88
N ARG A 276 -9.63 -28.94 -4.68
CA ARG A 276 -9.08 -28.62 -3.34
C ARG A 276 -9.27 -27.15 -2.92
N GLY A 277 -9.88 -26.33 -3.77
CA GLY A 277 -10.11 -24.91 -3.53
C GLY A 277 -8.84 -24.05 -3.63
N GLY A 278 -9.06 -22.74 -3.64
CA GLY A 278 -8.02 -21.74 -3.91
C GLY A 278 -7.60 -21.70 -5.38
N TYR A 279 -6.59 -20.88 -5.66
CA TYR A 279 -6.12 -20.61 -7.02
C TYR A 279 -4.65 -20.99 -7.14
N TYR A 280 -4.31 -21.70 -8.22
CA TYR A 280 -2.94 -21.92 -8.62
C TYR A 280 -2.24 -20.59 -8.91
N SER A 281 -0.92 -20.54 -8.74
CA SER A 281 -0.17 -19.30 -8.95
C SER A 281 0.22 -19.04 -10.41
N HIS A 282 0.28 -20.08 -11.24
CA HIS A 282 0.79 -19.98 -12.61
C HIS A 282 0.03 -20.90 -13.56
N LEU A 283 -0.03 -20.50 -14.83
CA LEU A 283 -0.44 -21.35 -15.95
C LEU A 283 0.70 -21.46 -16.96
N ASP A 284 0.79 -22.62 -17.61
CA ASP A 284 1.59 -22.76 -18.82
C ASP A 284 1.00 -21.89 -19.93
N PRO A 285 1.82 -21.10 -20.65
CA PRO A 285 1.34 -20.12 -21.61
C PRO A 285 0.69 -20.72 -22.86
N ILE A 286 0.91 -22.01 -23.15
CA ILE A 286 0.40 -22.68 -24.35
C ILE A 286 -0.87 -23.46 -24.05
N THR A 287 -0.87 -24.23 -22.96
CA THR A 287 -1.93 -25.17 -22.59
C THR A 287 -2.89 -24.60 -21.56
N LEU A 288 -2.52 -23.49 -20.91
CA LEU A 288 -3.23 -22.91 -19.77
C LEU A 288 -3.43 -23.90 -18.62
N ASP A 289 -2.53 -24.89 -18.51
CA ASP A 289 -2.57 -25.92 -17.48
C ASP A 289 -1.64 -25.55 -16.29
N PRO A 290 -2.17 -25.38 -15.07
CA PRO A 290 -1.36 -25.14 -13.88
C PRO A 290 -0.51 -26.34 -13.44
N LEU A 291 -0.76 -27.53 -13.99
CA LEU A 291 -0.08 -28.78 -13.69
C LEU A 291 0.93 -29.19 -14.77
N SER A 292 1.16 -28.36 -15.79
CA SER A 292 2.15 -28.62 -16.82
C SER A 292 3.57 -28.74 -16.24
N ASP A 293 4.37 -29.68 -16.77
CA ASP A 293 5.77 -29.87 -16.39
C ASP A 293 6.66 -28.68 -16.80
N SER A 294 6.26 -27.89 -17.80
CA SER A 294 6.99 -26.68 -18.24
C SER A 294 7.14 -25.64 -17.13
N LEU A 295 6.20 -25.61 -16.18
CA LEU A 295 6.21 -24.65 -15.07
C LEU A 295 7.30 -24.93 -14.03
N GLY A 296 7.97 -26.08 -14.07
CA GLY A 296 9.06 -26.41 -13.16
C GLY A 296 8.70 -26.22 -11.68
N ALA A 297 9.40 -25.32 -10.98
CA ALA A 297 9.18 -25.04 -9.56
C ALA A 297 7.82 -24.38 -9.25
N ASN A 298 7.14 -23.84 -10.27
CA ASN A 298 5.83 -23.19 -10.15
C ASN A 298 4.64 -24.12 -10.37
N LYS A 299 4.88 -25.35 -10.82
CA LYS A 299 3.84 -26.36 -11.08
C LYS A 299 2.97 -26.61 -9.85
N GLY A 300 1.66 -26.45 -10.01
CA GLY A 300 0.65 -26.79 -9.00
C GLY A 300 0.78 -26.03 -7.67
N LYS A 301 1.45 -24.87 -7.66
CA LYS A 301 1.65 -24.09 -6.43
C LYS A 301 0.48 -23.17 -6.15
N LYS A 302 0.23 -22.93 -4.86
CA LYS A 302 -0.74 -21.94 -4.36
C LYS A 302 -0.04 -21.00 -3.40
N ASN A 303 -0.42 -19.73 -3.36
CA ASN A 303 0.23 -18.78 -2.47
C ASN A 303 -0.63 -17.56 -2.11
N TRP A 304 -0.10 -16.69 -1.26
CA TRP A 304 -0.70 -15.38 -0.96
C TRP A 304 -1.08 -14.61 -2.24
N ASN A 305 -0.17 -14.52 -3.21
CA ASN A 305 -0.37 -13.74 -4.43
C ASN A 305 -1.49 -14.29 -5.32
N SER A 306 -1.71 -15.61 -5.35
CA SER A 306 -2.77 -16.21 -6.16
C SER A 306 -4.12 -16.23 -5.47
N VAL A 307 -4.17 -16.15 -4.14
CA VAL A 307 -5.42 -16.22 -3.37
C VAL A 307 -5.84 -14.84 -2.86
N GLY A 308 -4.94 -14.21 -2.10
CA GLY A 308 -5.21 -13.00 -1.33
C GLY A 308 -5.10 -11.70 -2.11
N ASP A 309 -4.17 -11.60 -3.07
CA ASP A 309 -3.96 -10.34 -3.81
C ASP A 309 -5.15 -9.94 -4.69
N HIS A 310 -6.04 -10.87 -5.05
CA HIS A 310 -7.31 -10.54 -5.70
C HIS A 310 -8.08 -9.45 -4.95
N ALA A 311 -8.15 -9.56 -3.61
CA ALA A 311 -8.95 -8.71 -2.76
C ALA A 311 -8.55 -7.22 -2.87
N PRO A 312 -7.32 -6.81 -2.48
CA PRO A 312 -6.94 -5.40 -2.49
C PRO A 312 -6.70 -4.85 -3.90
N ALA A 313 -6.23 -5.67 -4.84
CA ALA A 313 -5.83 -5.15 -6.15
C ALA A 313 -7.02 -4.65 -6.98
N TYR A 314 -8.11 -5.41 -7.05
CA TYR A 314 -9.27 -5.02 -7.87
C TYR A 314 -10.61 -5.49 -7.32
N LEU A 315 -10.67 -6.63 -6.63
CA LEU A 315 -11.95 -7.29 -6.34
C LEU A 315 -12.81 -6.51 -5.35
N ILE A 316 -12.19 -5.90 -4.32
CA ILE A 316 -12.89 -4.97 -3.42
C ILE A 316 -13.49 -3.80 -4.22
N ASN A 317 -12.72 -3.19 -5.12
CA ASN A 317 -13.21 -2.08 -5.94
C ASN A 317 -14.32 -2.51 -6.91
N LEU A 318 -14.25 -3.73 -7.44
CA LEU A 318 -15.28 -4.29 -8.30
C LEU A 318 -16.59 -4.57 -7.52
N VAL A 319 -16.49 -5.10 -6.31
CA VAL A 319 -17.62 -5.28 -5.38
C VAL A 319 -18.27 -3.92 -5.09
N LEU A 320 -17.48 -2.91 -4.74
CA LEU A 320 -17.98 -1.55 -4.45
C LEU A 320 -18.64 -0.91 -5.67
N ALA A 321 -18.09 -1.11 -6.88
CA ALA A 321 -18.61 -0.52 -8.10
C ALA A 321 -19.94 -1.14 -8.56
N THR A 322 -20.13 -2.44 -8.35
CA THR A 322 -21.23 -3.20 -8.95
C THR A 322 -22.29 -3.63 -7.94
N GLY A 323 -21.91 -3.93 -6.71
CA GLY A 323 -22.77 -4.63 -5.73
C GLY A 323 -23.18 -6.04 -6.17
N ASN A 324 -22.51 -6.63 -7.17
CA ASN A 324 -22.86 -7.93 -7.71
C ASN A 324 -22.43 -9.06 -6.76
N GLU A 325 -23.37 -9.92 -6.39
CA GLU A 325 -23.18 -11.02 -5.44
C GLU A 325 -22.10 -12.03 -5.87
N ARG A 326 -21.88 -12.22 -7.19
CA ARG A 326 -20.79 -13.08 -7.71
C ARG A 326 -19.44 -12.65 -7.15
N TYR A 327 -19.14 -11.35 -7.20
CA TYR A 327 -17.85 -10.82 -6.78
C TYR A 327 -17.72 -10.79 -5.26
N THR A 328 -18.82 -10.55 -4.54
CA THR A 328 -18.83 -10.65 -3.07
C THR A 328 -18.54 -12.07 -2.60
N LYS A 329 -19.12 -13.10 -3.25
CA LYS A 329 -18.85 -14.51 -2.95
C LYS A 329 -17.41 -14.91 -3.30
N PHE A 330 -16.87 -14.39 -4.40
CA PHE A 330 -15.45 -14.58 -4.72
C PHE A 330 -14.58 -13.98 -3.61
N LEU A 331 -14.85 -12.72 -3.22
CA LEU A 331 -14.09 -12.05 -2.17
C LEU A 331 -14.16 -12.80 -0.83
N GLU A 332 -15.35 -13.26 -0.45
CA GLU A 332 -15.56 -14.10 0.74
C GLU A 332 -14.72 -15.39 0.66
N GLY A 333 -14.77 -16.10 -0.47
CA GLY A 333 -14.01 -17.34 -0.68
C GLY A 333 -12.50 -17.17 -0.56
N THR A 334 -11.95 -16.02 -0.99
CA THR A 334 -10.54 -15.67 -0.76
C THR A 334 -10.22 -15.64 0.74
N PHE A 335 -11.04 -14.95 1.55
CA PHE A 335 -10.78 -14.81 2.99
C PHE A 335 -11.04 -16.10 3.78
N ASP A 336 -12.07 -16.86 3.42
CA ASP A 336 -12.30 -18.20 3.98
C ASP A 336 -11.12 -19.14 3.71
N THR A 337 -10.53 -19.04 2.52
CA THR A 337 -9.33 -19.83 2.17
C THR A 337 -8.13 -19.40 3.02
N ILE A 338 -7.93 -18.08 3.19
CA ILE A 338 -6.84 -17.53 4.01
C ILE A 338 -6.98 -17.98 5.46
N THR A 339 -8.15 -17.80 6.09
CA THR A 339 -8.33 -18.17 7.51
C THR A 339 -8.20 -19.66 7.76
N LYS A 340 -8.50 -20.50 6.76
CA LYS A 340 -8.38 -21.94 6.85
C LYS A 340 -6.93 -22.44 6.70
N HIS A 341 -6.15 -21.88 5.78
CA HIS A 341 -4.88 -22.48 5.36
C HIS A 341 -3.62 -21.71 5.77
N PHE A 342 -3.70 -20.41 5.98
CA PHE A 342 -2.53 -19.55 6.23
C PHE A 342 -2.02 -19.54 7.69
N PRO A 343 -2.88 -19.69 8.73
CA PRO A 343 -2.38 -19.71 10.10
C PRO A 343 -1.38 -20.84 10.35
N ASP A 344 -0.23 -20.51 10.95
CA ASP A 344 0.82 -21.46 11.34
C ASP A 344 1.46 -21.07 12.69
N TYR A 345 0.63 -20.51 13.58
CA TYR A 345 1.07 -19.86 14.82
C TYR A 345 1.64 -20.81 15.89
N ASP A 346 1.41 -22.11 15.75
CA ASP A 346 2.05 -23.12 16.59
C ASP A 346 3.54 -23.30 16.23
N ASN A 347 3.96 -22.93 15.01
CA ASN A 347 5.32 -23.12 14.50
C ASN A 347 6.07 -21.81 14.23
N SER A 348 5.36 -20.71 13.99
CA SER A 348 5.96 -19.42 13.60
C SER A 348 5.07 -18.24 14.00
N PRO A 349 5.64 -17.07 14.36
CA PRO A 349 4.85 -15.84 14.53
C PRO A 349 4.30 -15.27 13.19
N PHE A 350 4.62 -15.90 12.05
CA PHE A 350 4.16 -15.50 10.72
C PHE A 350 3.23 -16.56 10.11
N VAL A 351 2.30 -16.12 9.28
CA VAL A 351 1.51 -17.03 8.42
C VAL A 351 2.40 -17.86 7.48
N GLN A 352 1.87 -18.98 6.99
CA GLN A 352 2.42 -19.72 5.85
C GLN A 352 1.84 -19.13 4.56
N GLU A 353 2.69 -18.77 3.61
CA GLU A 353 2.27 -18.06 2.39
C GLU A 353 2.41 -18.88 1.11
N LYS A 354 3.18 -19.96 1.14
CA LYS A 354 3.49 -20.80 -0.03
C LYS A 354 3.04 -22.24 0.24
N PHE A 355 2.34 -22.83 -0.71
CA PHE A 355 1.73 -24.14 -0.56
C PHE A 355 1.89 -24.99 -1.81
N PHE A 356 1.97 -26.30 -1.61
CA PHE A 356 1.68 -27.27 -2.66
C PHE A 356 0.17 -27.33 -2.94
N GLU A 357 -0.21 -28.05 -3.99
CA GLU A 357 -1.59 -28.25 -4.42
C GLU A 357 -2.52 -28.73 -3.29
N ASP A 358 -2.01 -29.62 -2.42
CA ASP A 358 -2.72 -30.21 -1.28
C ASP A 358 -2.79 -29.31 -0.04
N TRP A 359 -2.37 -28.06 -0.15
CA TRP A 359 -2.23 -27.11 0.96
C TRP A 359 -1.17 -27.48 2.01
N SER A 360 -0.30 -28.45 1.73
CA SER A 360 0.88 -28.65 2.57
C SER A 360 1.85 -27.45 2.41
N PRO A 361 2.51 -27.02 3.50
CA PRO A 361 3.46 -25.90 3.45
C PRO A 361 4.63 -26.14 2.48
N ASP A 362 4.83 -25.22 1.54
CA ASP A 362 6.05 -25.16 0.73
C ASP A 362 7.05 -24.20 1.39
N ARG A 363 8.08 -24.76 2.01
CA ARG A 363 9.12 -24.03 2.76
C ARG A 363 10.45 -23.97 2.01
N GLN A 364 10.49 -24.41 0.74
CA GLN A 364 11.70 -24.47 -0.08
C GLN A 364 11.58 -23.70 -1.39
N HIS A 365 10.47 -22.98 -1.59
CA HIS A 365 10.18 -22.27 -2.82
C HIS A 365 11.09 -21.04 -3.01
N MET A 366 11.97 -21.11 -4.02
CA MET A 366 12.77 -20.01 -4.58
C MET A 366 13.41 -19.11 -3.52
N TRP A 367 13.32 -17.78 -3.62
CA TRP A 367 13.93 -16.88 -2.62
C TRP A 367 13.18 -16.89 -1.28
N GLN A 368 11.87 -17.17 -1.28
CA GLN A 368 11.06 -17.04 -0.07
C GLN A 368 11.34 -18.15 0.94
N GLN A 369 11.67 -19.37 0.50
CA GLN A 369 12.04 -20.48 1.40
C GLN A 369 11.09 -20.57 2.61
N ASN A 370 11.60 -20.62 3.85
CA ASN A 370 10.81 -20.52 5.08
C ASN A 370 10.89 -19.11 5.71
N ARG A 371 10.68 -18.07 4.89
CA ARG A 371 10.74 -16.67 5.32
C ARG A 371 9.35 -16.03 5.29
N GLY A 372 9.11 -15.17 6.27
CA GLY A 372 7.87 -14.43 6.46
C GLY A 372 8.03 -13.01 5.96
N VAL A 373 7.07 -12.57 5.16
CA VAL A 373 7.02 -11.19 4.68
C VAL A 373 6.15 -10.40 5.66
N VAL A 374 6.76 -9.42 6.35
CA VAL A 374 6.07 -8.65 7.41
C VAL A 374 4.86 -7.92 6.83
N GLY A 375 5.05 -7.28 5.68
CA GLY A 375 3.97 -6.62 4.96
C GLY A 375 2.78 -7.55 4.68
N HIS A 376 3.02 -8.76 4.13
CA HIS A 376 1.91 -9.66 3.77
C HIS A 376 1.06 -10.07 4.96
N ASN A 377 1.67 -10.29 6.14
CA ASN A 377 0.91 -10.54 7.36
C ASN A 377 0.00 -9.34 7.67
N LEU A 378 0.54 -8.12 7.68
CA LEU A 378 -0.24 -6.90 7.94
C LEU A 378 -1.30 -6.66 6.86
N LYS A 379 -1.00 -6.97 5.59
CA LYS A 379 -1.94 -6.93 4.47
C LYS A 379 -3.11 -7.89 4.67
N ILE A 380 -2.86 -9.10 5.18
CA ILE A 380 -3.91 -10.06 5.55
C ILE A 380 -4.83 -9.46 6.62
N ALA A 381 -4.27 -8.95 7.72
CA ALA A 381 -5.08 -8.35 8.80
C ALA A 381 -5.93 -7.17 8.29
N TRP A 382 -5.32 -6.27 7.51
CA TRP A 382 -6.00 -5.13 6.89
C TRP A 382 -7.18 -5.58 6.01
N ASN A 383 -6.96 -6.57 5.15
CA ASN A 383 -7.98 -7.05 4.23
C ASN A 383 -9.09 -7.86 4.91
N LEU A 384 -8.74 -8.69 5.91
CA LEU A 384 -9.73 -9.39 6.74
C LEU A 384 -10.66 -8.41 7.44
N MET A 385 -10.14 -7.29 7.93
CA MET A 385 -10.98 -6.27 8.57
C MET A 385 -11.91 -5.54 7.60
N ARG A 386 -11.49 -5.33 6.35
CA ARG A 386 -12.39 -4.84 5.29
C ARG A 386 -13.53 -5.83 5.10
N MET A 387 -13.23 -7.11 4.91
CA MET A 387 -14.27 -8.14 4.76
C MET A 387 -15.17 -8.24 5.98
N TYR A 388 -14.61 -8.23 7.19
CA TYR A 388 -15.36 -8.27 8.44
C TYR A 388 -16.34 -7.10 8.57
N GLY A 389 -15.96 -5.90 8.12
CA GLY A 389 -16.83 -4.72 8.13
C GLY A 389 -18.10 -4.87 7.26
N MET A 390 -18.03 -5.70 6.20
CA MET A 390 -19.16 -6.03 5.33
C MET A 390 -19.88 -7.31 5.76
N MET A 391 -19.14 -8.33 6.18
CA MET A 391 -19.63 -9.64 6.55
C MET A 391 -18.84 -10.17 7.77
N PRO A 392 -19.33 -9.88 8.99
CA PRO A 392 -18.65 -10.30 10.21
C PRO A 392 -18.60 -11.83 10.33
N LYS A 393 -17.38 -12.39 10.35
CA LYS A 393 -17.11 -13.78 10.78
C LYS A 393 -16.08 -13.78 11.91
N PRO A 394 -16.30 -14.56 12.99
CA PRO A 394 -15.38 -14.61 14.13
C PRO A 394 -13.93 -14.96 13.76
N GLU A 395 -13.74 -15.86 12.80
CA GLU A 395 -12.44 -16.30 12.30
C GLU A 395 -11.65 -15.17 11.61
N TYR A 396 -12.33 -14.22 10.97
CA TYR A 396 -11.68 -13.07 10.33
C TYR A 396 -11.08 -12.13 11.39
N GLU A 397 -11.89 -11.77 12.41
CA GLU A 397 -11.42 -10.95 13.51
C GLU A 397 -10.33 -11.67 14.31
N ALA A 398 -10.49 -12.95 14.60
CA ALA A 398 -9.53 -13.73 15.37
C ALA A 398 -8.14 -13.76 14.69
N LEU A 399 -8.08 -14.02 13.38
CA LEU A 399 -6.82 -14.02 12.65
C LEU A 399 -6.23 -12.61 12.54
N ALA A 400 -7.04 -11.58 12.26
CA ALA A 400 -6.57 -10.19 12.18
C ALA A 400 -5.97 -9.72 13.52
N ARG A 401 -6.63 -10.03 14.64
CA ARG A 401 -6.10 -9.74 15.99
C ARG A 401 -4.82 -10.51 16.28
N LYS A 402 -4.75 -11.80 15.91
CA LYS A 402 -3.54 -12.61 16.11
C LYS A 402 -2.34 -12.02 15.35
N ILE A 403 -2.53 -11.61 14.11
CA ILE A 403 -1.50 -10.91 13.33
C ILE A 403 -1.09 -9.61 14.01
N ALA A 404 -2.07 -8.77 14.38
CA ALA A 404 -1.81 -7.46 15.01
C ALA A 404 -1.09 -7.59 16.37
N GLU A 405 -1.23 -8.72 17.06
CA GLU A 405 -0.50 -9.02 18.29
C GLU A 405 0.95 -9.45 18.01
N GLU A 406 1.18 -10.29 17.01
CA GLU A 406 2.51 -10.87 16.74
C GLU A 406 3.44 -9.92 15.97
N MET A 407 2.92 -9.20 14.96
CA MET A 407 3.76 -8.40 14.07
C MET A 407 4.58 -7.32 14.78
N PRO A 408 4.08 -6.58 15.80
CA PRO A 408 4.92 -5.63 16.55
C PRO A 408 6.10 -6.28 17.26
N LYS A 409 5.98 -7.56 17.67
CA LYS A 409 7.00 -8.27 18.43
C LYS A 409 8.17 -8.71 17.55
N VAL A 410 7.91 -9.04 16.29
CA VAL A 410 8.91 -9.67 15.40
C VAL A 410 9.21 -8.89 14.13
N GLY A 411 8.26 -8.15 13.59
CA GLY A 411 8.41 -7.39 12.34
C GLY A 411 8.43 -5.87 12.52
N GLY A 412 8.01 -5.37 13.68
CA GLY A 412 8.07 -3.96 14.03
C GLY A 412 9.44 -3.54 14.54
N ASP A 413 9.95 -2.42 14.05
CA ASP A 413 11.16 -1.80 14.62
C ASP A 413 10.78 -0.94 15.82
N THR A 414 10.93 -1.49 17.02
CA THR A 414 10.53 -0.83 18.27
C THR A 414 11.45 0.31 18.69
N GLN A 415 12.64 0.44 18.09
CA GLN A 415 13.61 1.50 18.39
C GLN A 415 13.48 2.69 17.44
N HIS A 416 13.36 2.42 16.14
CA HIS A 416 13.38 3.46 15.10
C HIS A 416 11.98 3.72 14.52
N GLY A 417 11.01 2.85 14.77
CA GLY A 417 9.69 2.88 14.12
C GLY A 417 9.68 2.21 12.73
N GLY A 418 8.48 1.95 12.22
CA GLY A 418 8.28 1.30 10.93
C GLY A 418 8.39 -0.24 10.97
N TRP A 419 8.28 -0.85 9.79
CA TRP A 419 8.17 -2.30 9.61
C TRP A 419 9.31 -2.84 8.77
N TYR A 420 9.96 -3.91 9.23
CA TYR A 420 11.05 -4.57 8.50
C TYR A 420 10.57 -5.32 7.26
N ASP A 421 11.53 -5.74 6.44
CA ASP A 421 11.24 -6.40 5.18
C ASP A 421 10.85 -7.88 5.30
N VAL A 422 11.84 -8.76 5.20
CA VAL A 422 11.65 -10.21 5.22
C VAL A 422 12.44 -10.81 6.38
N MET A 423 11.80 -11.70 7.13
CA MET A 423 12.38 -12.32 8.32
C MET A 423 12.31 -13.85 8.22
N GLU A 424 13.31 -14.53 8.79
CA GLU A 424 13.24 -15.98 8.97
C GLU A 424 12.05 -16.33 9.89
N ARG A 425 11.19 -17.28 9.48
CA ARG A 425 9.95 -17.61 10.21
C ARG A 425 10.19 -18.29 11.54
N SER A 426 11.32 -18.98 11.67
CA SER A 426 11.69 -19.72 12.88
C SER A 426 13.06 -19.26 13.37
N ARG A 427 13.22 -19.24 14.70
CA ARG A 427 14.53 -19.03 15.34
C ARG A 427 15.32 -20.33 15.32
N ALA A 428 16.62 -20.26 15.02
CA ALA A 428 17.49 -21.41 15.22
C ALA A 428 17.75 -21.63 16.72
N GLU A 429 18.20 -22.83 17.09
CA GLU A 429 18.58 -23.15 18.46
C GLU A 429 19.60 -22.14 19.01
N GLY A 430 19.34 -21.62 20.21
CA GLY A 430 20.18 -20.62 20.87
C GLY A 430 20.05 -19.18 20.33
N GLN A 431 19.11 -18.90 19.42
CA GLN A 431 18.84 -17.54 18.96
C GLN A 431 17.69 -16.87 19.72
N ASP A 432 17.92 -15.65 20.19
CA ASP A 432 16.88 -14.83 20.83
C ASP A 432 15.94 -14.17 19.82
N TRP A 433 16.41 -13.91 18.59
CA TRP A 433 15.73 -13.13 17.57
C TRP A 433 15.50 -13.91 16.28
N ASN A 434 14.37 -13.67 15.63
CA ASN A 434 14.20 -13.99 14.20
C ASN A 434 15.20 -13.16 13.40
N ARG A 435 15.87 -13.77 12.42
CA ARG A 435 16.90 -13.09 11.63
C ARG A 435 16.30 -12.40 10.42
N TYR A 436 16.87 -11.26 10.03
CA TYR A 436 16.59 -10.65 8.73
C TYR A 436 17.05 -11.60 7.63
N ALA A 437 16.19 -11.85 6.63
CA ALA A 437 16.53 -12.74 5.53
C ALA A 437 17.62 -12.15 4.62
N PHE A 438 17.62 -10.83 4.46
CA PHE A 438 18.53 -10.11 3.55
C PHE A 438 19.19 -8.89 4.22
N HIS A 439 18.39 -8.08 4.90
CA HIS A 439 18.79 -6.79 5.48
C HIS A 439 17.71 -6.29 6.46
N ASP A 440 18.05 -5.27 7.24
CA ASP A 440 17.16 -4.56 8.17
C ASP A 440 16.50 -3.30 7.58
N ARG A 441 16.63 -3.10 6.26
CA ARG A 441 15.96 -2.00 5.54
C ARG A 441 14.45 -2.16 5.56
N LYS A 442 13.76 -1.06 5.26
CA LYS A 442 12.31 -0.95 5.29
C LYS A 442 11.82 -0.46 3.94
N ALA A 443 10.87 -1.19 3.35
CA ALA A 443 10.29 -0.87 2.06
C ALA A 443 8.99 -0.07 2.17
N TRP A 444 8.81 0.87 1.25
CA TRP A 444 7.66 1.79 1.22
C TRP A 444 6.31 1.07 1.22
N TRP A 445 6.22 -0.04 0.48
CA TRP A 445 4.98 -0.81 0.32
C TRP A 445 4.59 -1.59 1.58
N GLN A 446 5.55 -2.00 2.39
CA GLN A 446 5.24 -2.64 3.67
C GLN A 446 4.83 -1.63 4.73
N GLN A 447 5.37 -0.40 4.64
CA GLN A 447 4.92 0.67 5.53
C GLN A 447 3.45 0.99 5.29
N GLU A 448 3.02 1.01 4.04
CA GLU A 448 1.59 1.13 3.70
C GLU A 448 0.77 0.06 4.40
N GLN A 449 1.14 -1.21 4.23
CA GLN A 449 0.35 -2.34 4.74
C GLN A 449 0.26 -2.30 6.27
N GLY A 450 1.35 -1.96 6.97
CA GLY A 450 1.32 -1.76 8.41
C GLY A 450 0.45 -0.59 8.83
N ILE A 451 0.58 0.57 8.19
CA ILE A 451 -0.25 1.75 8.50
C ILE A 451 -1.73 1.44 8.31
N LEU A 452 -2.11 0.90 7.15
CA LEU A 452 -3.50 0.64 6.81
C LEU A 452 -4.11 -0.47 7.68
N ALA A 453 -3.33 -1.49 8.07
CA ALA A 453 -3.76 -2.51 9.01
C ALA A 453 -4.16 -1.90 10.36
N TYR A 454 -3.29 -1.11 11.00
CA TYR A 454 -3.62 -0.56 12.31
C TYR A 454 -4.67 0.56 12.26
N LEU A 455 -4.74 1.33 11.17
CA LEU A 455 -5.82 2.30 10.97
C LEU A 455 -7.18 1.61 10.87
N ILE A 456 -7.32 0.55 10.07
CA ILE A 456 -8.60 -0.15 9.96
C ILE A 456 -8.93 -0.92 11.24
N MET A 457 -7.94 -1.53 11.89
CA MET A 457 -8.14 -2.24 13.17
C MET A 457 -8.67 -1.26 14.22
N LYS A 458 -8.12 -0.05 14.32
CA LYS A 458 -8.67 1.01 15.18
C LYS A 458 -10.09 1.40 14.75
N GLY A 459 -10.30 1.64 13.46
CA GLY A 459 -11.59 2.10 12.93
C GLY A 459 -12.74 1.10 13.14
N VAL A 460 -12.44 -0.20 13.13
CA VAL A 460 -13.45 -1.27 13.26
C VAL A 460 -13.58 -1.77 14.70
N LEU A 461 -12.47 -1.94 15.42
CA LEU A 461 -12.43 -2.61 16.73
C LEU A 461 -12.27 -1.64 17.91
N GLY A 462 -11.91 -0.38 17.66
CA GLY A 462 -11.90 0.69 18.66
C GLY A 462 -10.74 0.70 19.66
N ASP A 463 -9.81 -0.25 19.62
CA ASP A 463 -8.69 -0.34 20.57
C ASP A 463 -7.66 0.80 20.37
N ASP A 464 -7.31 1.50 21.45
CA ASP A 464 -6.37 2.63 21.44
C ASP A 464 -4.92 2.21 21.17
N ASP A 465 -4.55 0.96 21.44
CA ASP A 465 -3.21 0.47 21.12
C ASP A 465 -2.99 0.40 19.60
N TYR A 466 -4.05 0.08 18.84
CA TYR A 466 -3.99 0.14 17.38
C TYR A 466 -3.81 1.57 16.87
N LEU A 467 -4.44 2.56 17.52
CA LEU A 467 -4.21 3.96 17.16
C LEU A 467 -2.76 4.37 17.44
N ARG A 468 -2.19 3.93 18.56
CA ARG A 468 -0.78 4.15 18.89
C ARG A 468 0.15 3.56 17.82
N LEU A 469 -0.02 2.30 17.46
CA LEU A 469 0.78 1.62 16.42
C LEU A 469 0.59 2.27 15.04
N ALA A 470 -0.63 2.70 14.69
CA ALA A 470 -0.90 3.44 13.46
C ALA A 470 -0.20 4.80 13.46
N ARG A 471 -0.18 5.53 14.58
CA ARG A 471 0.52 6.82 14.71
C ARG A 471 2.02 6.65 14.60
N GLU A 472 2.61 5.68 15.29
CA GLU A 472 4.04 5.40 15.21
C GLU A 472 4.45 5.04 13.77
N SER A 473 3.67 4.18 13.10
CA SER A 473 3.90 3.78 11.69
C SER A 473 3.77 4.95 10.71
N GLN A 474 2.69 5.73 10.81
CA GLN A 474 2.49 6.94 9.98
C GLN A 474 3.59 7.97 10.23
N SER A 475 4.04 8.10 11.48
CA SER A 475 5.13 9.00 11.84
C SER A 475 6.43 8.59 11.15
N PHE A 476 6.75 7.29 11.11
CA PHE A 476 7.96 6.79 10.47
C PHE A 476 7.93 7.05 8.97
N TYR A 477 6.81 6.72 8.30
CA TYR A 477 6.66 6.96 6.88
C TYR A 477 6.80 8.44 6.52
N ASN A 478 6.08 9.32 7.21
CA ASN A 478 6.12 10.76 6.92
C ASN A 478 7.45 11.44 7.32
N ALA A 479 8.22 10.85 8.24
CA ALA A 479 9.55 11.34 8.60
C ALA A 479 10.61 11.00 7.56
N TRP A 480 10.53 9.81 6.96
CA TRP A 480 11.70 9.20 6.33
C TRP A 480 11.51 8.78 4.86
N PHE A 481 10.28 8.54 4.40
CA PHE A 481 10.02 8.09 3.03
C PHE A 481 9.75 9.24 2.07
N LEU A 482 9.29 10.39 2.55
CA LEU A 482 8.98 11.53 1.68
C LEU A 482 10.28 12.15 1.17
N ASP A 483 10.39 12.25 -0.15
CA ASP A 483 11.52 12.92 -0.79
C ASP A 483 11.14 14.38 -1.03
N HIS A 484 11.57 15.26 -0.11
CA HIS A 484 11.25 16.68 -0.19
C HIS A 484 12.10 17.45 -1.21
N ASP A 485 13.11 16.80 -1.83
CA ASP A 485 14.01 17.44 -2.78
C ASP A 485 13.54 17.19 -4.22
N ASP A 486 13.34 15.92 -4.61
CA ASP A 486 12.91 15.54 -5.96
C ASP A 486 11.40 15.23 -6.06
N GLY A 487 10.75 14.89 -4.94
CA GLY A 487 9.34 14.55 -4.87
C GLY A 487 9.06 13.03 -4.84
N ALA A 488 7.78 12.69 -4.66
CA ALA A 488 7.32 11.33 -4.39
C ALA A 488 8.01 10.70 -3.16
N VAL A 489 8.24 9.39 -3.16
CA VAL A 489 8.76 8.66 -1.99
C VAL A 489 9.97 7.82 -2.34
N TYR A 490 10.85 7.58 -1.38
CA TYR A 490 11.97 6.66 -1.53
C TYR A 490 11.48 5.22 -1.60
N PHE A 491 12.23 4.37 -2.31
CA PHE A 491 11.95 2.93 -2.38
C PHE A 491 12.24 2.29 -1.02
N ASN A 492 13.47 2.44 -0.50
CA ASN A 492 13.86 1.90 0.80
C ASN A 492 14.46 2.98 1.71
N THR A 493 14.33 2.75 3.01
CA THR A 493 15.13 3.42 4.05
C THR A 493 15.97 2.38 4.80
N PHE A 494 17.11 2.80 5.35
CA PHE A 494 17.82 2.01 6.37
C PHE A 494 16.97 1.89 7.64
N ALA A 495 17.33 0.98 8.55
CA ALA A 495 16.62 0.83 9.82
C ALA A 495 16.48 2.16 10.58
N ASN A 496 17.54 2.99 10.60
CA ASN A 496 17.52 4.29 11.26
C ASN A 496 16.69 5.39 10.55
N GLY A 497 16.06 5.09 9.40
CA GLY A 497 15.22 6.02 8.64
C GLY A 497 15.93 6.83 7.56
N MET A 498 17.26 6.75 7.42
CA MET A 498 17.93 7.45 6.31
C MET A 498 17.58 6.79 4.95
N PRO A 499 17.43 7.56 3.85
CA PRO A 499 17.16 7.00 2.53
C PRO A 499 18.24 6.02 2.06
N TYR A 500 17.82 4.89 1.48
CA TYR A 500 18.71 3.94 0.83
C TYR A 500 18.71 4.19 -0.68
N LEU A 501 19.87 4.57 -1.25
CA LEU A 501 19.95 5.05 -2.65
C LEU A 501 20.97 4.28 -3.51
N LEU A 502 21.04 2.96 -3.38
CA LEU A 502 21.92 2.10 -4.19
C LEU A 502 21.14 1.22 -5.16
N GLY A 503 21.77 0.91 -6.30
CA GLY A 503 21.21 -0.02 -7.30
C GLY A 503 19.89 0.46 -7.90
N THR A 504 18.95 -0.47 -8.08
CA THR A 504 17.59 -0.23 -8.55
C THR A 504 16.68 0.31 -7.45
N GLU A 505 17.03 0.12 -6.18
CA GLU A 505 16.28 0.55 -4.99
C GLU A 505 16.42 2.05 -4.69
N ARG A 506 16.89 2.83 -5.66
CA ARG A 506 16.87 4.30 -5.67
C ARG A 506 15.86 4.88 -6.66
N PHE A 507 15.28 4.03 -7.50
CA PHE A 507 14.40 4.45 -8.58
C PHE A 507 13.00 4.79 -8.06
N LYS A 508 12.36 5.78 -8.68
CA LYS A 508 10.98 6.18 -8.43
C LYS A 508 9.99 5.45 -9.33
N GLY A 509 10.49 4.76 -10.34
CA GLY A 509 9.76 3.83 -11.18
C GLY A 509 10.65 2.63 -11.45
N SER A 510 10.13 1.42 -11.28
CA SER A 510 10.77 0.17 -11.64
C SER A 510 9.70 -0.90 -11.82
N HIS A 511 10.12 -2.11 -12.18
CA HIS A 511 9.24 -3.26 -12.16
C HIS A 511 8.47 -3.39 -10.81
N SER A 512 9.16 -3.23 -9.69
CA SER A 512 8.54 -3.35 -8.36
C SER A 512 7.83 -2.08 -7.88
N MET A 513 8.10 -0.91 -8.49
CA MET A 513 7.62 0.38 -7.98
C MET A 513 6.97 1.21 -9.09
N SER A 514 5.71 1.55 -8.83
CA SER A 514 4.97 2.60 -9.53
C SER A 514 4.22 3.42 -8.48
N MET A 515 3.29 4.29 -8.88
CA MET A 515 2.56 5.17 -7.98
C MET A 515 1.59 4.44 -7.01
N TYR A 516 1.30 3.15 -7.24
CA TYR A 516 0.25 2.40 -6.54
C TYR A 516 0.32 2.48 -5.01
N HIS A 517 1.32 1.88 -4.37
CA HIS A 517 1.33 1.74 -2.90
C HIS A 517 1.36 3.09 -2.17
N SER A 518 2.08 4.09 -2.70
CA SER A 518 2.08 5.42 -2.09
C SER A 518 0.74 6.14 -2.29
N SER A 519 0.05 5.89 -3.42
CA SER A 519 -1.27 6.43 -3.68
C SER A 519 -2.40 5.76 -2.89
N GLU A 520 -2.37 4.43 -2.77
CA GLU A 520 -3.32 3.64 -1.98
C GLU A 520 -3.17 3.97 -0.49
N LEU A 521 -1.94 4.07 0.01
CA LEU A 521 -1.65 4.56 1.35
C LEU A 521 -2.32 5.92 1.60
N CYS A 522 -2.10 6.91 0.71
CA CYS A 522 -2.69 8.23 0.89
C CYS A 522 -4.22 8.20 0.80
N TYR A 523 -4.76 7.48 -0.19
CA TYR A 523 -6.19 7.36 -0.44
C TYR A 523 -6.91 6.80 0.80
N LEU A 524 -6.45 5.66 1.29
CA LEU A 524 -7.09 4.96 2.40
C LEU A 524 -6.73 5.55 3.76
N SER A 525 -5.54 6.12 3.94
CA SER A 525 -5.25 6.87 5.18
C SER A 525 -6.13 8.11 5.31
N ALA A 526 -6.46 8.80 4.21
CA ALA A 526 -7.42 9.90 4.25
C ALA A 526 -8.80 9.38 4.71
N ILE A 527 -9.28 8.28 4.11
CA ILE A 527 -10.57 7.66 4.41
C ILE A 527 -10.63 7.18 5.87
N TYR A 528 -9.68 6.38 6.33
CA TYR A 528 -9.72 5.80 7.67
C TYR A 528 -9.51 6.85 8.76
N ASN A 529 -8.54 7.76 8.61
CA ASN A 529 -8.34 8.83 9.59
C ASN A 529 -9.58 9.73 9.67
N ASN A 530 -10.12 10.18 8.55
CA ASN A 530 -11.24 11.13 8.58
C ASN A 530 -12.56 10.43 8.91
N LEU A 531 -12.96 9.39 8.18
CA LEU A 531 -14.30 8.83 8.31
C LEU A 531 -14.45 7.88 9.49
N LEU A 532 -13.44 7.04 9.77
CA LEU A 532 -13.55 6.02 10.83
C LEU A 532 -13.06 6.52 12.19
N ILE A 533 -11.91 7.20 12.22
CA ILE A 533 -11.21 7.51 13.48
C ILE A 533 -11.60 8.89 14.03
N PHE A 534 -11.39 9.96 13.25
CA PHE A 534 -11.58 11.35 13.71
C PHE A 534 -12.93 11.95 13.36
N LYS A 535 -13.80 11.17 12.70
CA LYS A 535 -15.20 11.52 12.42
C LYS A 535 -15.36 12.88 11.70
N LYS A 536 -14.57 13.10 10.65
CA LYS A 536 -14.61 14.27 9.76
C LYS A 536 -15.22 13.89 8.40
N PRO A 537 -16.09 14.74 7.81
CA PRO A 537 -16.66 14.50 6.49
C PRO A 537 -15.59 14.55 5.38
N MET A 538 -15.89 13.96 4.22
CA MET A 538 -15.01 13.97 3.05
C MET A 538 -15.80 14.10 1.75
N ASP A 539 -15.19 14.76 0.77
CA ASP A 539 -15.71 14.86 -0.60
C ASP A 539 -15.07 13.81 -1.50
N PHE A 540 -15.88 13.19 -2.36
CA PHE A 540 -15.45 12.25 -3.39
C PHE A 540 -16.00 12.66 -4.76
N TYR A 541 -15.19 12.47 -5.81
CA TYR A 541 -15.51 12.91 -7.17
C TYR A 541 -15.60 11.75 -8.15
N PHE A 542 -16.60 11.82 -9.04
CA PHE A 542 -16.88 10.83 -10.07
C PHE A 542 -17.20 11.55 -11.40
N LYS A 543 -16.99 10.85 -12.52
CA LYS A 543 -17.30 11.37 -13.86
C LYS A 543 -17.91 10.29 -14.76
N PRO A 544 -19.11 9.80 -14.44
CA PRO A 544 -19.74 8.71 -15.14
C PRO A 544 -19.96 9.01 -16.63
N LEU A 545 -19.77 7.98 -17.45
CA LEU A 545 -20.32 7.91 -18.80
C LEU A 545 -21.85 7.79 -18.75
N PRO A 546 -22.57 8.45 -19.68
CA PRO A 546 -23.98 8.18 -19.93
C PRO A 546 -24.28 6.68 -20.04
N GLY A 547 -25.18 6.17 -19.20
CA GLY A 547 -25.55 4.75 -19.21
C GLY A 547 -24.42 3.78 -18.85
N GLY A 548 -23.32 4.26 -18.27
CA GLY A 548 -22.15 3.44 -17.98
C GLY A 548 -22.36 2.45 -16.83
N PHE A 549 -23.08 2.87 -15.80
CA PHE A 549 -23.44 2.01 -14.67
C PHE A 549 -24.78 1.33 -14.91
N GLU A 550 -24.89 0.08 -14.47
CA GLU A 550 -26.15 -0.65 -14.43
C GLU A 550 -27.21 0.15 -13.68
N ASP A 551 -28.40 0.24 -14.27
CA ASP A 551 -29.53 1.04 -13.80
C ASP A 551 -29.20 2.52 -13.53
N ASN A 552 -28.13 3.09 -14.11
CA ASN A 552 -27.66 4.45 -13.79
C ASN A 552 -27.43 4.66 -12.27
N ILE A 553 -27.02 3.62 -11.54
CA ILE A 553 -26.75 3.68 -10.10
C ILE A 553 -25.24 3.80 -9.85
N LEU A 554 -24.80 4.98 -9.42
CA LEU A 554 -23.45 5.20 -8.93
C LEU A 554 -23.36 4.81 -7.45
N ARG A 555 -22.50 3.85 -7.12
CA ARG A 555 -22.17 3.45 -5.74
C ARG A 555 -20.95 4.25 -5.27
N VAL A 556 -21.09 4.95 -4.14
CA VAL A 556 -20.14 6.01 -3.76
C VAL A 556 -19.27 5.65 -2.56
N SER A 557 -19.46 4.48 -1.95
CA SER A 557 -18.63 4.06 -0.82
C SER A 557 -17.16 4.01 -1.25
N PRO A 558 -16.24 4.70 -0.55
CA PRO A 558 -14.87 4.88 -1.01
C PRO A 558 -14.01 3.62 -0.80
N ASP A 559 -14.33 2.85 0.24
CA ASP A 559 -13.77 1.53 0.55
C ASP A 559 -14.89 0.68 1.23
N ILE A 560 -14.60 -0.56 1.60
CA ILE A 560 -15.47 -1.35 2.47
C ILE A 560 -15.31 -0.85 3.92
N LEU A 561 -16.27 -0.04 4.35
CA LEU A 561 -16.37 0.48 5.72
C LEU A 561 -17.40 -0.33 6.50
N PRO A 562 -17.34 -0.35 7.85
CA PRO A 562 -18.41 -0.96 8.66
C PRO A 562 -19.78 -0.42 8.27
N GLN A 563 -20.77 -1.31 8.17
CA GLN A 563 -22.12 -0.93 7.78
C GLN A 563 -22.66 0.19 8.70
N GLY A 564 -23.12 1.28 8.09
CA GLY A 564 -23.64 2.44 8.81
C GLY A 564 -22.58 3.36 9.41
N ALA A 565 -21.28 3.16 9.14
CA ALA A 565 -20.22 4.06 9.63
C ALA A 565 -20.31 5.48 9.03
N VAL A 566 -20.87 5.60 7.82
CA VAL A 566 -21.01 6.86 7.08
C VAL A 566 -22.37 6.91 6.37
N ARG A 567 -22.75 8.11 5.93
CA ARG A 567 -23.89 8.36 5.02
C ARG A 567 -23.56 9.48 4.03
N ILE A 568 -24.31 9.59 2.94
CA ILE A 568 -24.24 10.76 2.05
C ILE A 568 -24.91 11.94 2.75
N SER A 569 -24.19 13.05 2.93
CA SER A 569 -24.74 14.31 3.44
C SER A 569 -25.23 15.23 2.30
N SER A 570 -24.53 15.21 1.17
CA SER A 570 -24.85 16.04 0.01
C SER A 570 -24.27 15.48 -1.28
N VAL A 571 -24.95 15.77 -2.39
CA VAL A 571 -24.49 15.48 -3.75
C VAL A 571 -24.60 16.74 -4.59
N GLU A 572 -23.58 17.02 -5.40
CA GLU A 572 -23.58 18.03 -6.45
C GLU A 572 -23.36 17.36 -7.80
N ILE A 573 -24.10 17.77 -8.83
CA ILE A 573 -23.86 17.42 -10.23
C ILE A 573 -23.52 18.70 -10.99
N ASP A 574 -22.33 18.75 -11.58
CA ASP A 574 -21.77 19.93 -12.26
C ASP A 574 -21.79 21.21 -11.41
N GLY A 575 -21.65 21.05 -10.08
CA GLY A 575 -21.65 22.13 -9.09
C GLY A 575 -23.04 22.53 -8.58
N GLU A 576 -24.11 21.93 -9.10
CA GLU A 576 -25.48 22.19 -8.66
C GLU A 576 -25.97 21.11 -7.70
N ALA A 577 -26.72 21.49 -6.67
CA ALA A 577 -27.24 20.56 -5.68
C ALA A 577 -28.16 19.49 -6.32
N TYR A 578 -27.96 18.24 -5.93
CA TYR A 578 -28.70 17.09 -6.45
C TYR A 578 -29.28 16.25 -5.31
N THR A 579 -30.50 15.75 -5.48
CA THR A 579 -31.28 15.14 -4.37
C THR A 579 -31.71 13.69 -4.61
N ASN A 580 -31.47 13.13 -5.79
CA ASN A 580 -31.86 11.75 -6.10
C ASN A 580 -30.76 10.76 -5.70
N PHE A 581 -30.58 10.59 -4.40
CA PHE A 581 -29.60 9.67 -3.81
C PHE A 581 -30.18 8.97 -2.58
N ASP A 582 -29.68 7.75 -2.31
CA ASP A 582 -29.92 7.03 -1.08
C ASP A 582 -28.74 7.31 -0.13
N ALA A 583 -29.02 8.11 0.90
CA ALA A 583 -28.02 8.52 1.88
C ALA A 583 -27.40 7.34 2.63
N ASP A 584 -28.19 6.33 2.93
CA ASP A 584 -27.82 5.22 3.80
C ASP A 584 -27.32 4.02 2.98
N GLY A 585 -27.91 3.82 1.81
CA GLY A 585 -27.44 2.86 0.81
C GLY A 585 -26.15 3.29 0.09
N LEU A 586 -25.67 4.53 0.29
CA LEU A 586 -24.49 5.09 -0.37
C LEU A 586 -24.57 4.97 -1.90
N THR A 587 -25.72 5.35 -2.47
CA THR A 587 -25.94 5.34 -3.92
C THR A 587 -26.52 6.66 -4.42
N VAL A 588 -26.15 7.04 -5.64
CA VAL A 588 -26.70 8.18 -6.38
C VAL A 588 -27.33 7.65 -7.66
N LYS A 589 -28.63 7.93 -7.86
CA LYS A 589 -29.30 7.65 -9.12
C LYS A 589 -28.94 8.77 -10.08
N LEU A 590 -28.11 8.48 -11.07
CA LEU A 590 -27.64 9.47 -12.04
C LEU A 590 -28.80 9.97 -12.91
N PRO A 591 -28.75 11.24 -13.36
CA PRO A 591 -29.73 11.76 -14.30
C PRO A 591 -29.63 11.03 -15.65
N GLU A 592 -30.77 10.89 -16.33
CA GLU A 592 -30.79 10.44 -17.72
C GLU A 592 -30.28 11.58 -18.62
N THR A 593 -29.08 11.41 -19.18
CA THR A 593 -28.40 12.43 -20.00
C THR A 593 -27.47 11.75 -21.01
N ASP A 594 -27.28 12.38 -22.17
CA ASP A 594 -26.30 11.98 -23.18
C ASP A 594 -24.91 12.61 -22.95
N LEU A 595 -24.77 13.46 -21.94
CA LEU A 595 -23.53 14.15 -21.59
C LEU A 595 -22.92 13.58 -20.32
N ARG A 596 -21.58 13.47 -20.27
CA ARG A 596 -20.87 13.19 -19.03
C ARG A 596 -21.10 14.33 -18.04
N VAL A 597 -21.33 13.96 -16.78
CA VAL A 597 -21.51 14.90 -15.67
C VAL A 597 -20.43 14.69 -14.61
N LYS A 598 -20.02 15.75 -13.93
CA LYS A 598 -19.14 15.66 -12.76
C LYS A 598 -20.00 15.52 -11.52
N VAL A 599 -19.86 14.41 -10.80
CA VAL A 599 -20.57 14.17 -9.55
C VAL A 599 -19.61 14.38 -8.39
N LYS A 600 -19.98 15.24 -7.44
CA LYS A 600 -19.29 15.40 -6.16
C LYS A 600 -20.22 14.90 -5.07
N VAL A 601 -19.70 14.06 -4.19
CA VAL A 601 -20.45 13.43 -3.10
C VAL A 601 -19.74 13.71 -1.79
N THR A 602 -20.44 14.30 -0.83
CA THR A 602 -19.93 14.47 0.53
C THR A 602 -20.45 13.33 1.38
N LEU A 603 -19.53 12.57 1.97
CA LEU A 603 -19.84 11.58 3.00
C LEU A 603 -19.57 12.17 4.38
N GLU A 604 -20.50 11.96 5.30
CA GLU A 604 -20.31 12.29 6.70
C GLU A 604 -20.35 11.04 7.59
N PRO A 605 -19.49 10.98 8.63
CA PRO A 605 -19.53 9.92 9.61
C PRO A 605 -20.80 9.95 10.46
N ARG A 606 -21.22 8.77 10.92
CA ARG A 606 -22.28 8.63 11.92
C ARG A 606 -21.76 8.64 13.35
#